data_AF-A0A3A1XX94-F1
#
_entry.id   AF-A0A3A1XX94-F1
#
_cell.length_a   1.000
_cell.length_b   1.000
_cell.length_c   1.000
_cell.angle_alpha   90.00
_cell.angle_beta   90.00
_cell.angle_gamma   90.00
#
_symmetry.space_group_name_H-M   'P 1'
#
loop_
_entity.id
_entity.type
_entity.pdbx_description
1 polymer ?
#
loop_
_entity_poly.entity_id
_entity_poly.type
_entity_poly.pdbx_seq_one_letter_code
_entity_poly.pdbx_strand_id
1 'polypeptide(L)'
;QVLLINSKTNINGHIRIVPVTGKNFMGQKLNGYYGKKTKEESEVQTESIEFNDSYSVFSTDDFYTKLVLDPSFIELMNNLQKRMRVCLYLDSERIVAAFDSGRYLFGAPGKSGIENLSLTREYAKFRDILAEYYEIINVIREKLQK
;
A
#
# COMPACT_ATOMS: atom_id res chain seq x y z
N GLN A 1 3.14 -1.18 9.54
CA GLN A 1 1.96 -0.64 10.27
C GLN A 1 0.74 -0.78 9.40
N VAL A 2 -0.47 -0.77 9.98
CA VAL A 2 -1.72 -0.88 9.22
C VAL A 2 -2.63 0.28 9.58
N LEU A 3 -3.16 0.95 8.56
CA LEU A 3 -4.21 1.93 8.67
C LEU A 3 -5.46 1.36 8.00
N LEU A 4 -6.57 1.40 8.71
CA LEU A 4 -7.87 0.95 8.23
C LEU A 4 -8.83 2.14 8.27
N ILE A 5 -9.54 2.32 7.17
CA ILE A 5 -10.59 3.32 7.04
C ILE A 5 -11.86 2.62 6.59
N ASN A 6 -12.90 2.81 7.39
CA ASN A 6 -14.25 2.43 6.99
C ASN A 6 -14.74 3.48 5.98
N SER A 7 -14.92 3.06 4.74
CA SER A 7 -15.43 3.89 3.66
C SER A 7 -16.24 3.01 2.75
N LYS A 8 -17.53 3.31 2.61
CA LYS A 8 -18.35 2.64 1.60
C LYS A 8 -17.76 2.91 0.23
N THR A 9 -17.50 1.84 -0.52
CA THR A 9 -17.05 1.87 -1.90
C THR A 9 -18.07 1.11 -2.74
N ASN A 10 -18.02 1.29 -4.05
CA ASN A 10 -18.89 0.55 -4.97
C ASN A 10 -18.24 -0.75 -5.49
N ILE A 11 -17.10 -1.17 -4.91
CA ILE A 11 -16.39 -2.39 -5.29
C ILE A 11 -17.27 -3.60 -4.96
N ASN A 12 -17.46 -4.49 -5.94
CA ASN A 12 -18.15 -5.76 -5.77
C ASN A 12 -17.12 -6.89 -5.62
N GLY A 13 -16.68 -7.11 -4.38
CA GLY A 13 -15.61 -8.04 -4.03
C GLY A 13 -14.42 -7.31 -3.44
N HIS A 14 -13.20 -7.55 -3.93
CA HIS A 14 -12.01 -6.85 -3.44
C HIS A 14 -10.91 -6.65 -4.48
N ILE A 15 -10.04 -5.68 -4.18
CA ILE A 15 -8.81 -5.38 -4.92
C ILE A 15 -7.65 -5.41 -3.93
N ARG A 16 -6.58 -6.10 -4.29
CA ARG A 16 -5.34 -6.23 -3.53
C ARG A 16 -4.18 -5.74 -4.37
N ILE A 17 -3.49 -4.69 -3.93
CA ILE A 17 -2.25 -4.21 -4.55
C ILE A 17 -1.12 -4.56 -3.60
N VAL A 18 -0.29 -5.50 -4.03
CA VAL A 18 0.62 -6.24 -3.15
C VAL A 18 2.08 -6.00 -3.57
N PRO A 19 2.97 -5.57 -2.66
CA PRO A 19 4.39 -5.40 -2.99
C PRO A 19 5.03 -6.72 -3.42
N VAL A 20 5.80 -6.65 -4.50
CA VAL A 20 6.73 -7.71 -4.88
C VAL A 20 7.94 -7.61 -3.97
N THR A 21 8.20 -8.66 -3.20
CA THR A 21 9.32 -8.73 -2.24
C THR A 21 10.56 -9.39 -2.84
N GLY A 22 10.45 -9.94 -4.04
CA GLY A 22 11.55 -10.59 -4.76
C GLY A 22 11.04 -11.43 -5.93
N LYS A 23 11.94 -12.18 -6.56
CA LYS A 23 11.63 -13.15 -7.61
C LYS A 23 12.27 -14.50 -7.23
N ASN A 24 11.61 -15.61 -7.53
CA ASN A 24 12.23 -16.93 -7.37
C ASN A 24 13.22 -17.22 -8.52
N PHE A 25 13.92 -18.36 -8.46
CA PHE A 25 14.89 -18.74 -9.49
C PHE A 25 14.28 -18.93 -10.89
N MET A 26 12.96 -19.09 -10.99
CA MET A 26 12.22 -19.16 -12.26
C MET A 26 11.70 -17.77 -12.71
N GLY A 27 12.08 -16.69 -12.04
CA GLY A 27 11.65 -15.32 -12.35
C GLY A 27 10.24 -14.97 -11.89
N GLN A 28 9.53 -15.86 -11.18
CA GLN A 28 8.18 -15.60 -10.69
C GLN A 28 8.21 -14.66 -9.49
N LYS A 29 7.29 -13.70 -9.46
CA LYS A 29 7.14 -12.74 -8.36
C LYS A 29 6.84 -13.45 -7.05
N LEU A 30 7.51 -13.01 -5.99
CA LEU A 30 7.26 -13.40 -4.61
C LEU A 30 6.67 -12.21 -3.88
N ASN A 31 5.59 -12.44 -3.13
CA ASN A 31 4.86 -11.39 -2.39
C ASN A 31 5.04 -11.52 -0.87
N GLY A 32 5.90 -12.43 -0.42
CA GLY A 32 6.20 -12.64 0.99
C GLY A 32 4.96 -12.80 1.87
N TYR A 33 4.93 -12.06 2.98
CA TYR A 33 3.86 -12.11 3.98
C TYR A 33 2.53 -11.49 3.53
N TYR A 34 2.48 -10.82 2.37
CA TYR A 34 1.27 -10.22 1.84
C TYR A 34 0.35 -11.23 1.11
N GLY A 35 0.85 -12.46 0.93
CA GLY A 35 0.11 -13.57 0.35
C GLY A 35 0.12 -13.59 -1.17
N LYS A 36 -0.27 -14.74 -1.72
CA LYS A 36 -0.36 -15.00 -3.16
C LYS A 36 -1.79 -14.77 -3.67
N LYS A 37 -1.95 -14.76 -4.98
CA LYS A 37 -3.26 -14.80 -5.64
C LYS A 37 -4.08 -16.00 -5.14
N THR A 38 -5.33 -15.75 -4.79
CA THR A 38 -6.32 -16.78 -4.47
C THR A 38 -6.93 -17.37 -5.74
N LYS A 39 -7.81 -18.37 -5.61
CA LYS A 39 -8.46 -19.01 -6.77
C LYS A 39 -9.50 -18.12 -7.43
N GLU A 40 -10.09 -17.21 -6.67
CA GLU A 40 -11.17 -16.31 -7.11
C GLU A 40 -10.63 -15.04 -7.78
N GLU A 41 -9.36 -14.71 -7.54
CA GLU A 41 -8.73 -13.51 -8.06
C GLU A 41 -8.12 -13.69 -9.46
N SER A 42 -8.34 -12.69 -10.32
CA SER A 42 -7.52 -12.41 -11.50
C SER A 42 -6.24 -11.67 -11.07
N GLU A 43 -5.13 -11.85 -11.80
CA GLU A 43 -3.97 -10.95 -11.67
C GLU A 43 -4.03 -9.93 -12.80
N VAL A 44 -3.97 -8.65 -12.45
CA VAL A 44 -4.09 -7.54 -13.39
C VAL A 44 -2.70 -6.98 -13.68
N GLN A 45 -2.40 -6.80 -14.97
CA GLN A 45 -1.22 -6.07 -15.43
C GLN A 45 -1.62 -4.66 -15.86
N THR A 46 -0.72 -3.70 -15.64
CA THR A 46 -0.83 -2.33 -16.13
C THR A 46 0.10 -2.10 -17.32
N GLU A 47 0.01 -0.93 -17.96
CA GLU A 47 0.99 -0.52 -18.98
C GLU A 47 2.35 -0.09 -18.38
N SER A 48 2.41 0.13 -17.06
CA SER A 48 3.65 0.55 -16.38
C SER A 48 4.49 -0.66 -15.98
N ILE A 49 5.61 -0.85 -16.66
CA ILE A 49 6.59 -1.90 -16.34
C ILE A 49 7.13 -1.71 -14.90
N GLU A 50 7.48 -0.49 -14.51
CA GLU A 50 7.97 -0.17 -13.15
C GLU A 50 6.95 -0.59 -12.08
N PHE A 51 5.68 -0.30 -12.32
CA PHE A 51 4.61 -0.67 -11.39
C PHE A 51 4.42 -2.18 -11.33
N ASN A 52 4.36 -2.85 -12.49
CA ASN A 52 4.21 -4.30 -12.55
C ASN A 52 5.43 -5.01 -11.93
N ASP A 53 6.64 -4.49 -12.03
CA ASP A 53 7.81 -5.08 -11.36
C ASP A 53 7.78 -4.88 -9.84
N SER A 54 7.17 -3.78 -9.38
CA SER A 54 7.08 -3.41 -7.97
C SER A 54 5.87 -4.01 -7.25
N TYR A 55 4.78 -4.28 -7.97
CA TYR A 55 3.50 -4.70 -7.42
C TYR A 55 2.87 -5.84 -8.24
N SER A 56 2.15 -6.72 -7.55
CA SER A 56 1.13 -7.59 -8.13
C SER A 56 -0.25 -7.05 -7.74
N VAL A 57 -1.15 -6.97 -8.71
CA VAL A 57 -2.55 -6.61 -8.45
C VAL A 57 -3.41 -7.85 -8.57
N PHE A 58 -4.12 -8.19 -7.50
CA PHE A 58 -5.09 -9.27 -7.48
C PHE A 58 -6.48 -8.71 -7.28
N SER A 59 -7.45 -9.18 -8.05
CA SER A 59 -8.79 -8.59 -8.02
C SER A 59 -9.88 -9.60 -8.29
N THR A 60 -11.04 -9.37 -7.70
CA THR A 60 -12.31 -10.01 -8.10
C THR A 60 -13.24 -9.05 -8.84
N ASP A 61 -12.83 -7.79 -9.01
CA ASP A 61 -13.60 -6.71 -9.65
C ASP A 61 -12.76 -5.99 -10.70
N ASP A 62 -12.80 -6.49 -11.94
CA ASP A 62 -12.00 -5.95 -13.05
C ASP A 62 -12.33 -4.49 -13.38
N PHE A 63 -13.58 -4.05 -13.19
CA PHE A 63 -14.01 -2.69 -13.53
C PHE A 63 -13.39 -1.67 -12.58
N TYR A 64 -13.61 -1.82 -11.27
CA TYR A 64 -13.07 -0.89 -10.29
C TYR A 64 -11.55 -0.97 -10.19
N THR A 65 -10.96 -2.12 -10.52
CA THR A 65 -9.49 -2.23 -10.60
C THR A 65 -8.92 -1.28 -11.65
N LYS A 66 -9.54 -1.21 -12.84
CA LYS A 66 -9.10 -0.28 -13.88
C LYS A 66 -9.32 1.18 -13.50
N LEU A 67 -10.40 1.48 -12.77
CA LEU A 67 -10.68 2.82 -12.27
C LEU A 67 -9.64 3.28 -11.24
N VAL A 68 -9.25 2.39 -10.32
CA VAL A 68 -8.25 2.67 -9.30
C VAL A 68 -6.86 2.81 -9.91
N LEU A 69 -6.48 1.92 -10.83
CA LEU A 69 -5.15 1.87 -11.47
C LEU A 69 -4.98 2.87 -12.61
N ASP A 70 -5.50 4.08 -12.47
CA ASP A 70 -5.24 5.13 -13.45
C ASP A 70 -3.76 5.61 -13.39
N PRO A 71 -3.29 6.35 -14.40
CA PRO A 71 -1.88 6.76 -14.47
C PRO A 71 -1.40 7.56 -13.25
N SER A 72 -2.26 8.41 -12.67
CA SER A 72 -1.91 9.23 -11.50
C SER A 72 -1.70 8.38 -10.25
N PHE A 73 -2.53 7.36 -10.07
CA PHE A 73 -2.41 6.42 -8.97
C PHE A 73 -1.14 5.57 -9.10
N ILE A 74 -0.86 5.09 -10.32
CA ILE A 74 0.33 4.31 -10.62
C ILE A 74 1.61 5.12 -10.33
N GLU A 75 1.67 6.38 -10.76
CA GLU A 75 2.81 7.26 -10.50
C GLU A 75 3.02 7.50 -9.00
N LEU A 76 1.94 7.76 -8.26
CA LEU A 76 1.98 7.90 -6.80
C LEU A 76 2.58 6.64 -6.14
N MET A 77 2.09 5.46 -6.50
CA MET A 77 2.55 4.18 -5.94
C MET A 77 4.02 3.89 -6.28
N ASN A 78 4.47 4.21 -7.50
CA ASN A 78 5.88 4.09 -7.90
C ASN A 78 6.77 5.02 -7.07
N ASN A 79 6.33 6.27 -6.86
CA ASN A 79 7.08 7.24 -6.05
C ASN A 79 7.12 6.87 -4.57
N LEU A 80 6.05 6.25 -4.05
CA LEU A 80 6.02 5.72 -2.68
C LEU A 80 6.95 4.53 -2.51
N GLN A 81 6.97 3.61 -3.48
CA GLN A 81 7.80 2.40 -3.41
C GLN A 81 9.30 2.71 -3.26
N LYS A 82 9.75 3.85 -3.80
CA LYS A 82 11.14 4.33 -3.64
C LYS A 82 11.51 4.62 -2.18
N ARG A 83 10.53 4.84 -1.31
CA ARG A 83 10.69 5.23 0.10
C ARG A 83 10.20 4.15 1.08
N MET A 84 9.09 3.49 0.77
CA MET A 84 8.46 2.47 1.61
C MET A 84 7.60 1.52 0.79
N ARG A 85 7.45 0.28 1.27
CA ARG A 85 6.51 -0.67 0.66
C ARG A 85 5.10 -0.41 1.15
N VAL A 86 4.14 -0.35 0.24
CA VAL A 86 2.73 -0.13 0.55
C VAL A 86 1.87 -1.27 0.00
N CYS A 87 1.17 -1.98 0.86
CA CYS A 87 0.16 -2.96 0.46
C CYS A 87 -1.23 -2.37 0.67
N LEU A 88 -2.10 -2.50 -0.32
CA LEU A 88 -3.47 -2.00 -0.27
C LEU A 88 -4.46 -3.15 -0.40
N TYR A 89 -5.54 -3.07 0.38
CA TYR A 89 -6.71 -3.91 0.26
C TYR A 89 -7.95 -3.01 0.25
N LEU A 90 -8.78 -3.17 -0.77
CA LEU A 90 -10.00 -2.39 -0.99
C LEU A 90 -11.16 -3.37 -1.12
N ASP A 91 -12.23 -3.18 -0.34
CA ASP A 91 -13.50 -3.89 -0.48
C ASP A 91 -14.67 -2.89 -0.47
N SER A 92 -15.91 -3.40 -0.45
CA SER A 92 -17.13 -2.58 -0.42
C SER A 92 -17.26 -1.66 0.80
N GLU A 93 -16.56 -1.92 1.90
CA GLU A 93 -16.72 -1.23 3.19
C GLU A 93 -15.42 -0.61 3.72
N ARG A 94 -14.26 -0.99 3.18
CA ARG A 94 -12.96 -0.74 3.78
C ARG A 94 -11.89 -0.41 2.75
N ILE A 95 -11.07 0.55 3.14
CA ILE A 95 -9.76 0.81 2.54
C ILE A 95 -8.73 0.49 3.63
N VAL A 96 -7.87 -0.49 3.36
CA VAL A 96 -6.80 -0.89 4.28
C VAL A 96 -5.47 -0.68 3.58
N ALA A 97 -4.58 0.06 4.25
CA ALA A 97 -3.22 0.29 3.79
C ALA A 97 -2.22 -0.21 4.83
N ALA A 98 -1.37 -1.15 4.43
CA ALA A 98 -0.26 -1.64 5.24
C ALA A 98 1.05 -1.07 4.70
N PHE A 99 1.81 -0.44 5.59
CA PHE A 99 3.03 0.27 5.29
C PHE A 99 4.21 -0.43 5.93
N ASP A 100 5.27 -0.64 5.17
CA ASP A 100 6.56 -1.05 5.70
C ASP A 100 7.58 0.05 5.46
N SER A 101 7.61 0.98 6.42
CA SER A 101 8.52 2.13 6.45
C SER A 101 9.87 1.81 7.10
N GLY A 102 10.09 0.56 7.56
CA GLY A 102 11.27 0.19 8.36
C GLY A 102 11.38 0.90 9.72
N ARG A 103 10.36 1.68 10.11
CA ARG A 103 10.31 2.44 11.37
C ARG A 103 9.07 2.06 12.14
N TYR A 104 9.15 1.92 13.45
CA TYR A 104 7.99 1.74 14.30
C TYR A 104 7.34 3.10 14.61
N LEU A 105 6.02 3.23 14.44
CA LEU A 105 5.28 4.41 14.91
C LEU A 105 5.44 4.63 16.42
N PHE A 106 5.58 3.53 17.19
CA PHE A 106 5.75 3.53 18.64
C PHE A 106 6.90 2.61 19.06
N GLY A 107 8.09 2.80 18.46
CA GLY A 107 9.27 2.04 18.85
C GLY A 107 9.76 2.46 20.24
N ALA A 108 9.98 1.48 21.12
CA ALA A 108 10.67 1.77 22.38
C ALA A 108 12.09 2.25 22.06
N PRO A 109 12.56 3.36 22.66
CA PRO A 109 13.93 3.81 22.46
C PRO A 109 14.93 2.77 22.98
N GLY A 110 15.99 2.52 22.21
CA GLY A 110 17.14 1.74 22.69
C GLY A 110 17.91 2.49 23.79
N LYS A 111 18.82 1.80 24.49
CA LYS A 111 19.59 2.37 25.62
C LYS A 111 20.31 3.69 25.30
N SER A 112 20.87 3.84 24.09
CA SER A 112 21.52 5.08 23.60
C SER A 112 20.54 6.11 23.02
N GLY A 113 19.29 5.71 22.77
CA GLY A 113 18.23 6.57 22.23
C GLY A 113 17.56 7.44 23.29
N ILE A 114 17.59 7.03 24.56
CA ILE A 114 17.01 7.78 25.68
C ILE A 114 17.73 9.11 25.90
N GLU A 115 19.05 9.15 25.73
CA GLU A 115 19.85 10.37 25.90
C GLU A 115 19.68 11.38 24.76
N ASN A 116 19.23 10.91 23.59
CA ASN A 116 19.02 11.73 22.38
C ASN A 116 17.54 11.89 22.00
N LEU A 117 16.63 11.46 22.88
CA LEU A 117 15.19 11.46 22.66
C LEU A 117 14.64 12.88 22.81
N SER A 118 14.38 13.54 21.69
CA SER A 118 13.58 14.75 21.66
C SER A 118 12.14 14.40 21.31
N LEU A 119 11.23 14.61 22.26
CA LEU A 119 9.77 14.48 22.06
C LEU A 119 9.32 15.22 20.79
N THR A 120 9.83 16.44 20.58
CA THR A 120 9.51 17.25 19.39
C THR A 120 9.95 16.58 18.09
N ARG A 121 11.15 15.96 18.08
CA ARG A 121 11.69 15.30 16.89
C ARG A 121 10.95 14.01 16.56
N GLU A 122 10.65 13.19 17.57
CA GLU A 122 9.86 11.96 17.37
C GLU A 122 8.42 12.28 16.95
N TYR A 123 7.82 13.32 17.53
CA TYR A 123 6.51 13.79 17.12
C TYR A 123 6.50 14.33 15.68
N ALA A 124 7.55 15.05 15.26
CA ALA A 124 7.68 15.50 13.88
C ALA A 124 7.75 14.31 12.90
N LYS A 125 8.61 13.32 13.16
CA LYS A 125 8.70 12.09 12.33
C LYS A 125 7.36 11.36 12.24
N PHE A 126 6.63 11.26 13.35
CA PHE A 126 5.32 10.64 13.39
C PHE A 126 4.31 11.39 12.51
N ARG A 127 4.29 12.73 12.56
CA ARG A 127 3.44 13.55 11.69
C ARG A 127 3.75 13.37 10.22
N ASP A 128 5.03 13.29 9.84
CA ASP A 128 5.43 13.09 8.44
C ASP A 128 4.90 11.75 7.90
N ILE A 129 5.05 10.68 8.68
CA ILE A 129 4.53 9.35 8.32
C ILE A 129 3.00 9.37 8.19
N LEU A 130 2.30 10.04 9.11
CA LEU A 130 0.84 10.19 9.02
C LEU A 130 0.40 10.98 7.78
N ALA A 131 1.12 12.04 7.43
CA ALA A 131 0.81 12.84 6.25
C ALA A 131 0.89 11.99 4.97
N GLU A 132 1.95 11.19 4.82
CA GLU A 132 2.09 10.26 3.69
C GLU A 132 0.96 9.23 3.65
N TYR A 133 0.50 8.73 4.81
CA TYR A 133 -0.64 7.81 4.88
C TYR A 133 -1.95 8.46 4.42
N TYR A 134 -2.23 9.68 4.87
CA TYR A 134 -3.46 10.39 4.51
C TYR A 134 -3.51 10.79 3.04
N GLU A 135 -2.36 11.14 2.44
CA GLU A 135 -2.28 11.47 1.01
C GLU A 135 -2.79 10.31 0.15
N ILE A 136 -2.31 9.09 0.40
CA ILE A 136 -2.70 7.89 -0.34
C ILE A 136 -4.18 7.61 -0.22
N ILE A 137 -4.70 7.71 0.99
CA ILE A 137 -6.12 7.47 1.27
C ILE A 137 -7.01 8.47 0.56
N ASN A 138 -6.63 9.75 0.56
CA ASN A 138 -7.43 10.78 -0.11
C ASN A 138 -7.51 10.51 -1.61
N VAL A 139 -6.38 10.16 -2.23
CA VAL A 139 -6.34 9.78 -3.66
C VAL A 139 -7.21 8.56 -3.94
N ILE A 140 -7.20 7.54 -3.09
CA ILE A 140 -8.05 6.35 -3.24
C ILE A 140 -9.54 6.72 -3.06
N ARG A 141 -9.90 7.48 -2.03
CA ARG A 141 -11.30 7.88 -1.78
C ARG A 141 -11.87 8.69 -2.93
N GLU A 142 -11.11 9.66 -3.46
CA GLU A 142 -11.54 10.48 -4.60
C GLU A 142 -11.86 9.65 -5.85
N LYS A 143 -11.14 8.52 -6.05
CA LYS A 143 -11.38 7.61 -7.18
C LYS A 143 -12.57 6.68 -6.96
N LEU A 144 -12.85 6.30 -5.71
CA LEU A 144 -13.92 5.36 -5.36
C LEU A 144 -15.27 6.02 -5.08
N GLN A 145 -15.32 7.35 -4.93
CA GLN A 145 -16.54 8.12 -4.64
C GLN A 145 -17.12 8.88 -5.85
N LYS A 146 -16.49 8.78 -7.02
CA LYS A 146 -17.03 9.26 -8.30
C LYS A 146 -17.85 8.16 -8.97
#